data_AF-A0A498SM72-F1
#
_entry.id   AF-A0A498SM72-F1
#
_cell.length_a   1.000
_cell.length_b   1.000
_cell.length_c   1.000
_cell.angle_alpha   90.00
_cell.angle_beta   90.00
_cell.angle_gamma   90.00
#
_symmetry.space_group_name_H-M   'P 1'
#
loop_
_entity.id
_entity.type
_entity.pdbx_description
1 polymer ?
#
loop_
_entity_poly.entity_id
_entity_poly.type
_entity_poly.pdbx_seq_one_letter_code
_entity_poly.pdbx_strand_id
1 'polypeptide(L)'
;MAAEGHNIDATLLAVGRDHGHYFVRKTFGKPTYCHHCCDKIWGMLTQGYACQVCNFICHDKCMKTVVSFCSGVALQLIKNPVAHTWSEPSHIKRRFCCVCRKKTDDSVAVECEVCEYYVHVDCYDLAVSDCKEAATYVPNLDKILNSSEFCNALIS
;
A
#
# COMPACT_ATOMS: atom_id res chain seq x y z
N MET A 1 8.44 -8.38 40.91
CA MET A 1 8.32 -7.31 39.90
C MET A 1 9.46 -7.47 38.91
N ALA A 2 9.23 -8.18 37.81
CA ALA A 2 10.16 -8.21 36.69
C ALA A 2 9.34 -7.83 35.46
N ALA A 3 9.68 -6.68 34.87
CA ALA A 3 9.08 -6.23 33.62
C ALA A 3 9.70 -7.06 32.49
N GLU A 4 8.90 -7.92 31.86
CA GLU A 4 9.32 -8.63 30.66
C GLU A 4 9.31 -7.64 29.49
N GLY A 5 10.50 -7.24 29.07
CA GLY A 5 10.72 -6.40 27.90
C GLY A 5 10.30 -7.15 26.64
N HIS A 6 9.20 -6.72 26.04
CA HIS A 6 8.80 -7.19 24.71
C HIS A 6 9.89 -6.82 23.70
N ASN A 7 10.49 -7.85 23.13
CA ASN A 7 11.65 -7.81 22.25
C ASN A 7 11.24 -7.22 20.88
N ILE A 8 11.41 -5.91 20.74
CA ILE A 8 11.06 -5.13 19.53
C ILE A 8 11.90 -5.48 18.28
N ASP A 9 12.98 -6.26 18.43
CA ASP A 9 13.99 -6.43 17.39
C ASP A 9 13.66 -7.52 16.35
N ALA A 10 12.95 -8.59 16.74
CA ALA A 10 12.63 -9.69 15.83
C ALA A 10 11.53 -9.34 14.82
N THR A 11 10.65 -8.38 15.14
CA THR A 11 9.55 -7.94 14.25
C THR A 11 10.04 -6.99 13.16
N LEU A 12 11.09 -6.21 13.42
CA LEU A 12 11.71 -5.29 12.46
C LEU A 12 12.46 -6.02 11.33
N LEU A 13 12.91 -7.26 11.53
CA LEU A 13 13.58 -8.05 10.48
C LEU A 13 12.62 -8.62 9.42
N ALA A 14 11.31 -8.63 9.67
CA ALA A 14 10.29 -9.06 8.69
C ALA A 14 9.87 -7.95 7.70
N VAL A 15 10.36 -6.73 7.91
CA VAL A 15 9.91 -5.48 7.28
C VAL A 15 10.13 -5.42 5.75
N GLY A 16 10.96 -6.31 5.19
CA GLY A 16 11.25 -6.34 3.75
C GLY A 16 10.33 -7.17 2.86
N ARG A 17 9.51 -8.09 3.39
CA ARG A 17 8.74 -9.03 2.54
C ARG A 17 7.37 -8.52 2.11
N ASP A 18 6.68 -7.79 2.98
CA ASP A 18 5.29 -7.35 2.75
C ASP A 18 5.15 -5.81 2.85
N HIS A 19 6.17 -5.07 2.41
CA HIS A 19 6.12 -3.60 2.36
C HIS A 19 5.80 -2.97 3.75
N GLY A 20 6.35 -3.58 4.80
CA GLY A 20 6.12 -3.18 6.20
C GLY A 20 4.82 -3.65 6.83
N HIS A 21 3.98 -4.42 6.13
CA HIS A 21 2.78 -5.01 6.75
C HIS A 21 3.11 -6.19 7.65
N TYR A 22 2.45 -6.26 8.81
CA TYR A 22 2.48 -7.43 9.70
C TYR A 22 1.12 -8.14 9.67
N PHE A 23 0.94 -9.02 8.68
CA PHE A 23 -0.32 -9.72 8.44
C PHE A 23 -0.54 -10.88 9.41
N VAL A 24 -1.73 -10.90 10.03
CA VAL A 24 -2.19 -12.02 10.86
C VAL A 24 -3.53 -12.51 10.33
N ARG A 25 -3.68 -13.84 10.23
CA ARG A 25 -4.95 -14.46 9.84
C ARG A 25 -6.03 -14.13 10.87
N LYS A 26 -7.18 -13.64 10.42
CA LYS A 26 -8.34 -13.33 11.26
C LYS A 26 -9.63 -13.89 10.68
N THR A 27 -10.54 -14.25 11.57
CA THR A 27 -11.95 -14.49 11.27
C THR A 27 -12.72 -13.23 11.60
N PHE A 28 -13.44 -12.68 10.62
CA PHE A 28 -14.27 -11.49 10.79
C PHE A 28 -15.70 -11.92 11.14
N GLY A 29 -16.29 -11.28 12.17
CA GLY A 29 -17.69 -11.55 12.58
C GLY A 29 -18.74 -10.77 11.77
N LYS A 30 -18.30 -9.94 10.83
CA LYS A 30 -19.17 -9.09 9.99
C LYS A 30 -18.68 -9.09 8.54
N PRO A 31 -19.56 -8.80 7.56
CA PRO A 31 -19.15 -8.61 6.17
C PRO A 31 -17.95 -7.65 6.07
N THR A 32 -16.85 -8.15 5.55
CA THR A 32 -15.58 -7.42 5.47
C THR A 32 -15.09 -7.44 4.03
N TYR A 33 -14.42 -6.37 3.62
CA TYR A 33 -13.95 -6.16 2.26
C TYR A 33 -12.43 -6.14 2.23
N CYS A 34 -11.85 -6.65 1.15
CA CYS A 34 -10.43 -6.58 0.89
C CYS A 34 -10.06 -5.17 0.45
N HIS A 35 -9.10 -4.53 1.12
CA HIS A 35 -8.62 -3.20 0.77
C HIS A 35 -7.76 -3.19 -0.50
N HIS A 36 -7.25 -4.36 -0.93
CA HIS A 36 -6.49 -4.48 -2.18
C HIS A 36 -7.41 -4.52 -3.41
N CYS A 37 -8.31 -5.51 -3.49
CA CYS A 37 -9.18 -5.66 -4.68
C CYS A 37 -10.57 -5.04 -4.53
N CYS A 38 -10.87 -4.43 -3.38
CA CYS A 38 -12.16 -3.81 -3.04
C CYS A 38 -13.38 -4.76 -2.99
N ASP A 39 -13.19 -6.07 -3.15
CA ASP A 39 -14.25 -7.07 -3.08
C ASP A 39 -14.48 -7.64 -1.69
N LYS A 40 -15.70 -8.14 -1.47
CA LYS A 40 -16.09 -8.80 -0.22
C LYS A 40 -15.26 -10.07 0.01
N ILE A 41 -14.89 -10.32 1.26
CA ILE A 41 -14.31 -11.58 1.72
C ILE A 41 -15.45 -12.56 1.98
N TRP A 42 -15.49 -13.68 1.25
CA TRP A 42 -16.54 -14.69 1.32
C TRP A 42 -16.13 -15.92 2.16
N GLY A 43 -17.10 -16.74 2.57
CA GLY A 43 -16.89 -18.00 3.31
C GLY A 43 -17.87 -18.21 4.47
N MET A 44 -17.98 -19.45 4.99
CA MET A 44 -18.79 -19.78 6.19
C MET A 44 -18.36 -18.95 7.41
N LEU A 45 -17.04 -18.82 7.57
CA LEU A 45 -16.41 -17.86 8.46
C LEU A 45 -15.65 -16.92 7.52
N THR A 46 -15.98 -15.63 7.50
CA THR A 46 -15.26 -14.68 6.64
C THR A 46 -13.83 -14.56 7.14
N GLN A 47 -12.92 -15.32 6.52
CA GLN A 47 -11.52 -15.43 6.91
C GLN A 47 -10.63 -14.69 5.93
N GLY A 48 -9.65 -13.96 6.46
CA GLY A 48 -8.66 -13.24 5.67
C GLY A 48 -7.47 -12.86 6.54
N TYR A 49 -6.70 -11.88 6.09
CA TYR A 49 -5.59 -11.32 6.86
C TYR A 49 -5.86 -9.87 7.20
N ALA A 50 -5.39 -9.47 8.37
CA ALA A 50 -5.37 -8.09 8.81
C ALA A 50 -3.96 -7.72 9.27
N CYS A 51 -3.45 -6.59 8.79
CA CYS A 51 -2.22 -6.01 9.31
C CYS A 51 -2.48 -5.49 10.74
N GLN A 52 -1.69 -5.93 11.72
CA GLN A 52 -1.87 -5.50 13.12
C GLN A 52 -1.47 -4.04 13.37
N VAL A 53 -0.76 -3.41 12.41
CA VAL A 53 -0.29 -2.03 12.52
C VAL A 53 -1.31 -1.06 11.92
N CYS A 54 -1.59 -1.17 10.62
CA CYS A 54 -2.44 -0.22 9.89
C CYS A 54 -3.86 -0.71 9.62
N ASN A 55 -4.23 -1.89 10.14
CA ASN A 55 -5.54 -2.53 9.91
C ASN A 55 -5.88 -2.73 8.41
N PHE A 56 -4.88 -2.91 7.56
CA PHE A 56 -5.09 -3.30 6.16
C PHE A 56 -5.65 -4.72 6.11
N ILE A 57 -6.81 -4.90 5.49
CA ILE A 57 -7.48 -6.20 5.41
C ILE A 57 -7.41 -6.70 3.97
N CYS A 58 -7.08 -7.98 3.78
CA CYS A 58 -7.07 -8.59 2.46
C CYS A 58 -7.49 -10.06 2.47
N HIS A 59 -7.82 -10.58 1.28
CA HIS A 59 -7.97 -12.02 1.06
C HIS A 59 -6.62 -12.72 1.22
N ASP A 60 -6.64 -14.03 1.48
CA ASP A 60 -5.45 -14.90 1.44
C ASP A 60 -4.73 -14.79 0.09
N LYS A 61 -5.50 -14.86 -1.02
CA LYS A 61 -4.96 -14.73 -2.38
C LYS A 61 -4.36 -13.35 -2.70
N CYS A 62 -4.86 -12.30 -2.06
CA CYS A 62 -4.43 -10.92 -2.32
C CYS A 62 -3.21 -10.54 -1.49
N MET A 63 -2.95 -11.22 -0.37
CA MET A 63 -1.89 -10.87 0.57
C MET A 63 -0.52 -10.73 -0.11
N LYS A 64 -0.18 -11.67 -1.00
CA LYS A 64 1.12 -11.69 -1.69
C LYS A 64 1.26 -10.67 -2.82
N THR A 65 0.17 -10.04 -3.24
CA THR A 65 0.15 -9.05 -4.33
C THR A 65 -0.02 -7.63 -3.81
N VAL A 66 -0.02 -7.43 -2.49
CA VAL A 66 -0.07 -6.10 -1.89
C VAL A 66 1.27 -5.41 -2.14
N VAL A 67 1.21 -4.32 -2.91
CA VAL A 67 2.37 -3.46 -3.22
C VAL A 67 2.34 -2.12 -2.49
N SER A 68 1.27 -1.82 -1.76
CA SER A 68 1.18 -0.61 -0.95
C SER A 68 1.98 -0.76 0.34
N PHE A 69 2.58 0.32 0.80
CA PHE A 69 3.30 0.33 2.07
C PHE A 69 2.34 0.39 3.26
N CYS A 70 2.77 -0.23 4.36
CA CYS A 70 2.07 -0.09 5.62
C CYS A 70 2.18 1.35 6.12
N SER A 71 1.05 2.06 6.19
CA SER A 71 1.01 3.47 6.60
C SER A 71 1.57 3.75 8.01
N GLY A 72 1.65 2.73 8.88
CA GLY A 72 2.25 2.89 10.21
C GLY A 72 3.77 2.84 10.27
N VAL A 73 4.44 2.34 9.23
CA VAL A 73 5.91 2.22 9.18
C VAL A 73 6.53 2.77 7.88
N ALA A 74 5.71 3.20 6.92
CA ALA A 74 6.15 3.63 5.58
C ALA A 74 7.26 4.68 5.61
N LEU A 75 7.20 5.66 6.52
CA LEU A 75 8.21 6.71 6.67
C LEU A 75 9.61 6.17 6.99
N GLN A 76 9.72 4.97 7.56
CA GLN A 76 11.00 4.32 7.87
C GLN A 76 11.54 3.50 6.69
N LEU A 77 10.69 3.19 5.69
CA LEU A 77 11.01 2.27 4.60
C LEU A 77 11.26 2.97 3.27
N ILE A 78 10.60 4.11 3.06
CA ILE A 78 10.72 4.88 1.83
C ILE A 78 11.95 5.76 1.90
N LYS A 79 13.01 5.36 1.19
CA LYS A 79 14.28 6.08 1.14
C LYS A 79 14.25 7.29 0.22
N ASN A 80 13.50 7.19 -0.88
CA ASN A 80 13.33 8.26 -1.84
C ASN A 80 11.82 8.53 -2.00
N PRO A 81 11.27 9.53 -1.31
CA PRO A 81 9.86 9.84 -1.39
C PRO A 81 9.51 10.41 -2.77
N VAL A 82 8.44 9.91 -3.36
CA VAL A 82 7.94 10.36 -4.65
C VAL A 82 6.48 10.76 -4.50
N ALA A 83 6.20 12.02 -4.81
CA ALA A 83 4.86 12.58 -4.68
C ALA A 83 3.89 11.91 -5.66
N HIS A 84 2.63 11.83 -5.25
CA HIS A 84 1.52 11.46 -6.11
C HIS A 84 1.07 12.66 -6.94
N THR A 85 0.57 12.40 -8.15
CA THR A 85 -0.09 13.41 -8.99
C THR A 85 -1.58 13.29 -8.79
N TRP A 86 -2.17 14.17 -7.98
CA TRP A 86 -3.57 14.05 -7.57
C TRP A 86 -4.53 14.65 -8.59
N SER A 87 -5.67 13.98 -8.76
CA SER A 87 -6.82 14.50 -9.50
C SER A 87 -7.51 15.65 -8.77
N GLU A 88 -8.44 16.30 -9.45
CA GLU A 88 -9.43 17.15 -8.78
C GLU A 88 -10.30 16.34 -7.78
N PRO A 89 -10.74 16.94 -6.66
CA PRO A 89 -11.59 16.26 -5.70
C PRO A 89 -12.94 15.82 -6.28
N SER A 90 -13.31 14.55 -6.08
CA SER A 90 -14.56 13.98 -6.58
C SER A 90 -15.12 12.85 -5.70
N HIS A 91 -16.33 12.37 -6.03
CA HIS A 91 -16.94 11.23 -5.34
C HIS A 91 -16.48 9.91 -5.96
N ILE A 92 -15.43 9.33 -5.38
CA ILE A 92 -14.86 8.06 -5.84
C ILE A 92 -15.56 6.90 -5.13
N LYS A 93 -16.27 6.06 -5.87
CA LYS A 93 -17.02 4.92 -5.32
C LYS A 93 -16.22 3.64 -5.34
N ARG A 94 -16.56 2.71 -4.44
CA ARG A 94 -15.98 1.35 -4.38
C ARG A 94 -14.47 1.31 -4.21
N ARG A 95 -13.87 2.32 -3.57
CA ARG A 95 -12.46 2.37 -3.18
C ARG A 95 -12.32 2.52 -1.68
N PHE A 96 -11.10 2.31 -1.18
CA PHE A 96 -10.73 2.54 0.21
C PHE A 96 -9.65 3.60 0.28
N CYS A 97 -9.78 4.53 1.23
CA CYS A 97 -8.72 5.50 1.47
C CYS A 97 -7.46 4.76 1.98
N CYS A 98 -6.33 5.00 1.33
CA CYS A 98 -5.04 4.40 1.66
C CYS A 98 -4.49 4.84 3.02
N VAL A 99 -5.03 5.91 3.61
CA VAL A 99 -4.67 6.41 4.94
C VAL A 99 -5.58 5.81 6.01
N CYS A 100 -6.87 6.15 6.01
CA CYS A 100 -7.79 5.80 7.09
C CYS A 100 -8.47 4.43 6.94
N ARG A 101 -8.33 3.78 5.78
CA ARG A 101 -8.92 2.48 5.44
C ARG A 101 -10.45 2.41 5.45
N LYS A 102 -11.14 3.55 5.52
CA LYS A 102 -12.59 3.62 5.31
C LYS A 102 -12.90 3.69 3.81
N LYS A 103 -14.13 3.32 3.45
CA LYS A 103 -14.64 3.47 2.09
C LYS A 103 -14.66 4.94 1.68
N THR A 104 -14.40 5.19 0.41
CA THR A 104 -14.47 6.53 -0.18
C THR A 104 -15.89 6.93 -0.59
N ASP A 105 -16.86 6.01 -0.53
CA ASP A 105 -18.23 6.24 -0.97
C ASP A 105 -18.95 7.40 -0.22
N ASP A 106 -18.58 7.67 1.03
CA ASP A 106 -19.32 8.59 1.92
C ASP A 106 -18.77 10.04 1.92
N SER A 107 -17.65 10.31 1.25
CA SER A 107 -16.97 11.61 1.29
C SER A 107 -16.19 11.88 0.02
N VAL A 108 -15.77 13.14 -0.17
CA VAL A 108 -14.95 13.52 -1.32
C VAL A 108 -13.54 12.94 -1.17
N ALA A 109 -13.01 12.43 -2.27
CA ALA A 109 -11.70 11.82 -2.36
C ALA A 109 -10.94 12.34 -3.58
N VAL A 110 -9.64 12.14 -3.57
CA VAL A 110 -8.76 12.31 -4.74
C VAL A 110 -8.11 10.97 -5.06
N GLU A 111 -7.81 10.76 -6.34
CA GLU A 111 -6.98 9.65 -6.80
C GLU A 111 -5.67 10.16 -7.38
N CYS A 112 -4.65 9.33 -7.31
CA CYS A 112 -3.43 9.58 -8.05
C CYS A 112 -3.68 9.23 -9.53
N GLU A 113 -3.42 10.15 -10.44
CA GLU A 113 -3.58 9.96 -11.89
C GLU A 113 -2.54 9.00 -12.48
N VAL A 114 -1.49 8.70 -11.70
CA VAL A 114 -0.34 7.90 -12.14
C VAL A 114 -0.37 6.49 -11.55
N CYS A 115 -1.04 6.26 -10.42
CA CYS A 115 -1.08 4.93 -9.79
C CYS A 115 -2.38 4.70 -9.03
N GLU A 116 -2.64 3.47 -8.60
CA GLU A 116 -3.87 3.12 -7.88
C GLU A 116 -3.87 3.55 -6.39
N TYR A 117 -3.67 4.85 -6.13
CA TYR A 117 -3.69 5.43 -4.78
C TYR A 117 -4.89 6.36 -4.60
N TYR A 118 -5.66 6.15 -3.53
CA TYR A 118 -6.90 6.89 -3.27
C TYR A 118 -6.89 7.42 -1.85
N VAL A 119 -7.23 8.69 -1.64
CA VAL A 119 -7.36 9.26 -0.29
C VAL A 119 -8.58 10.17 -0.19
N HIS A 120 -9.20 10.19 0.98
CA HIS A 120 -10.13 11.27 1.31
C HIS A 120 -9.38 12.60 1.29
N VAL A 121 -10.06 13.69 0.94
CA VAL A 121 -9.46 15.04 1.00
C VAL A 121 -8.94 15.35 2.41
N ASP A 122 -9.69 14.97 3.44
CA ASP A 122 -9.28 15.13 4.85
C ASP A 122 -8.05 14.29 5.25
N CYS A 123 -7.65 13.34 4.40
CA CYS A 123 -6.51 12.47 4.61
C CYS A 123 -5.32 12.81 3.68
N TYR A 124 -5.44 13.84 2.84
CA TYR A 124 -4.47 14.19 1.80
C TYR A 124 -3.06 14.39 2.36
N ASP A 125 -2.91 15.19 3.42
CA ASP A 125 -1.60 15.52 4.02
C ASP A 125 -0.94 14.33 4.74
N LEU A 126 -1.70 13.27 4.97
CA LEU A 126 -1.23 12.03 5.60
C LEU A 126 -0.90 10.94 4.56
N ALA A 127 -1.09 11.23 3.27
CA ALA A 127 -0.78 10.31 2.20
C ALA A 127 0.73 10.04 2.15
N VAL A 128 1.07 8.76 2.03
CA VAL A 128 2.46 8.33 1.91
C VAL A 128 2.98 8.72 0.53
N SER A 129 4.15 9.39 0.46
CA SER A 129 4.80 9.75 -0.80
C SER A 129 5.56 8.57 -1.42
N ASP A 130 4.83 7.58 -1.92
CA ASP A 130 5.36 6.32 -2.46
C ASP A 130 4.95 6.07 -3.92
N CYS A 131 4.68 7.12 -4.71
CA CYS A 131 4.29 6.95 -6.10
C CYS A 131 5.44 6.37 -6.95
N LYS A 132 5.51 5.03 -7.05
CA LYS A 132 6.60 4.35 -7.78
C LYS A 132 6.58 4.65 -9.28
N GLU A 133 5.39 4.84 -9.85
CA GLU A 133 5.22 5.08 -11.27
C GLU A 133 5.60 6.52 -11.66
N ALA A 134 5.41 7.50 -10.78
CA ALA A 134 5.91 8.86 -11.01
C ALA A 134 7.45 8.93 -11.07
N ALA A 135 8.15 7.99 -10.42
CA ALA A 135 9.62 7.90 -10.48
C ALA A 135 10.16 7.42 -11.83
N THR A 136 9.30 6.85 -12.69
CA THR A 136 9.72 6.26 -13.98
C THR A 136 9.93 7.30 -15.09
N TYR A 137 9.49 8.55 -14.88
CA TYR A 137 9.76 9.63 -15.81
C TYR A 137 11.25 10.04 -15.75
N VAL A 138 12.05 9.48 -16.66
CA VAL A 138 13.42 9.92 -16.89
C VAL A 138 13.46 10.69 -18.21
N PRO A 139 13.63 12.03 -18.20
CA PRO A 139 13.76 12.78 -19.44
C PRO A 139 15.00 12.28 -20.21
N ASN A 140 14.80 11.91 -21.48
CA ASN A 140 15.80 11.29 -22.36
C ASN A 140 16.13 9.81 -22.11
N LEU A 141 15.25 9.03 -21.48
CA LEU A 141 15.44 7.58 -21.33
C LEU A 141 15.75 6.88 -22.66
N ASP A 142 15.13 7.33 -23.75
CA ASP A 142 15.38 6.81 -25.10
C ASP A 142 16.84 6.99 -25.55
N LYS A 143 17.51 8.06 -25.12
CA LYS A 143 18.94 8.29 -25.44
C LYS A 143 19.85 7.40 -24.61
N ILE A 144 19.43 7.06 -23.38
CA ILE A 144 20.18 6.19 -22.47
C ILE A 144 20.05 4.73 -22.91
N LEU A 145 18.85 4.28 -23.26
CA LEU A 145 18.59 2.93 -23.77
C LEU A 145 19.22 2.69 -25.15
N ASN A 146 19.43 3.75 -25.95
CA ASN A 146 20.15 3.68 -27.22
C ASN A 146 21.66 3.94 -27.10
N SER A 147 22.20 4.12 -25.89
CA SER A 147 23.64 4.10 -25.66
C SER A 147 24.10 2.65 -25.50
N SER A 148 25.09 2.24 -26.29
CA SER A 148 25.52 0.85 -26.48
C SER A 148 26.11 0.15 -25.25
N GLU A 149 26.01 0.71 -24.06
CA GLU A 149 26.54 0.13 -22.81
C GLU A 149 25.50 -0.66 -22.00
N PHE A 150 24.19 -0.44 -22.19
CA PHE A 150 23.15 -1.14 -21.39
C PHE A 150 22.63 -2.44 -22.01
N CYS A 151 22.66 -2.60 -23.34
CA CYS A 151 22.13 -3.81 -24.00
C CYS A 151 22.89 -5.10 -23.63
N ASN A 152 24.13 -5.01 -23.17
CA ASN A 152 24.94 -6.18 -22.81
C ASN A 152 24.75 -6.65 -21.36
N ALA A 153 23.96 -5.94 -20.53
CA ALA A 153 23.72 -6.33 -19.14
C ALA A 153 22.43 -7.14 -18.92
N LEU A 154 21.60 -7.31 -19.95
CA LEU A 154 20.33 -8.08 -19.88
C LEU A 154 20.29 -9.32 -20.77
N ILE A 155 21.36 -9.60 -21.53
CA ILE A 155 21.45 -10.81 -22.35
C ILE A 155 22.85 -11.41 -22.13
N SER A 156 22.92 -12.46 -21.31
CA SER A 156 23.77 -13.61 -21.58
C SER A 156 23.37 -14.24 -22.91
#